data_AF-A0A3N5HYD7-F1
#
_entry.id   AF-A0A3N5HYD7-F1
#
_cell.length_a   1.000
_cell.length_b   1.000
_cell.length_c   1.000
_cell.angle_alpha   90.00
_cell.angle_beta   90.00
_cell.angle_gamma   90.00
#
_symmetry.space_group_name_H-M   'P 1'
#
loop_
_entity.id
_entity.type
_entity.pdbx_description
1 polymer ?
#
loop_
_entity_poly.entity_id
_entity_poly.type
_entity_poly.pdbx_seq_one_letter_code
_entity_poly.pdbx_strand_id
1 'polypeptide(L)'
;MTFVPAPFTEAAEALRFMLAGKATVTLRSKETDQRFTFRIKSPEDGNVHFVQLMNGPDNETAYVYVGYIRRGVFFHGGSKARVSREAPSCKAFAWAWQNLQKDYISQKLEIWHEGRCGRCSRKLTVPHSIKTGFGPECASRFFAEEIAA
;
A
#
# COMPACT_ATOMS: atom_id res chain seq x y z
N MET A 1 -10.22 13.30 20.98
CA MET A 1 -9.93 11.92 20.53
C MET A 1 -9.32 12.00 19.15
N THR A 2 -8.02 11.74 19.01
CA THR A 2 -7.36 11.67 17.71
C THR A 2 -7.63 10.29 17.11
N PHE A 3 -8.26 10.24 15.94
CA PHE A 3 -8.46 9.00 15.21
C PHE A 3 -7.16 8.64 14.50
N VAL A 4 -6.34 7.82 15.15
CA VAL A 4 -5.10 7.30 14.58
C VAL A 4 -5.46 6.07 13.73
N PRO A 5 -5.03 5.98 12.46
CA PRO A 5 -5.23 4.78 11.66
C PRO A 5 -4.57 3.58 12.34
N ALA A 6 -5.21 2.41 12.31
CA ALA A 6 -4.66 1.17 12.85
C ALA A 6 -3.89 0.40 11.76
N PRO A 7 -2.95 -0.51 12.12
CA PRO A 7 -2.34 -1.37 11.12
C PRO A 7 -3.38 -2.37 10.61
N PHE A 8 -3.26 -2.76 9.34
CA PHE A 8 -4.08 -3.84 8.78
C PHE A 8 -3.82 -5.15 9.53
N THR A 9 -4.90 -5.85 9.89
CA THR A 9 -4.84 -7.16 10.55
C THR A 9 -5.04 -8.30 9.57
N GLU A 10 -5.77 -8.06 8.48
CA GLU A 10 -6.08 -9.06 7.44
C GLU A 10 -5.28 -8.79 6.16
N ALA A 11 -4.74 -9.85 5.56
CA ALA A 11 -3.96 -9.74 4.33
C ALA A 11 -4.81 -9.24 3.15
N ALA A 12 -6.05 -9.72 3.05
CA ALA A 12 -7.01 -9.29 2.04
C ALA A 12 -7.29 -7.77 2.10
N GLU A 13 -7.46 -7.20 3.29
CA GLU A 13 -7.69 -5.75 3.47
C GLU A 13 -6.46 -4.94 3.03
N ALA A 14 -5.26 -5.38 3.43
CA ALA A 14 -4.01 -4.74 3.03
C ALA A 14 -3.82 -4.77 1.50
N LEU A 15 -4.09 -5.92 0.85
CA LEU A 15 -4.02 -6.05 -0.60
C LEU A 15 -5.04 -5.16 -1.31
N ARG A 16 -6.30 -5.18 -0.85
CA ARG A 16 -7.37 -4.33 -1.39
C ARG A 16 -6.99 -2.86 -1.29
N PHE A 17 -6.43 -2.43 -0.16
CA PHE A 17 -5.94 -1.08 0.00
C PHE A 17 -4.79 -0.77 -0.95
N MET A 18 -3.77 -1.63 -1.03
CA MET A 18 -2.59 -1.44 -1.91
C MET A 18 -2.97 -1.34 -3.39
N LEU A 19 -3.97 -2.11 -3.83
CA LEU A 19 -4.40 -2.18 -5.23
C LEU A 19 -5.50 -1.17 -5.60
N ALA A 20 -5.98 -0.38 -4.64
CA ALA A 20 -7.11 0.53 -4.84
C ALA A 20 -6.86 1.70 -5.81
N GLY A 21 -5.59 1.98 -6.14
CA GLY A 21 -5.20 2.85 -7.26
C GLY A 21 -4.37 4.08 -6.89
N LYS A 22 -4.50 4.66 -5.69
CA LYS A 22 -3.67 5.79 -5.22
C LYS A 22 -3.31 5.61 -3.74
N ALA A 23 -2.76 4.45 -3.42
CA ALA A 23 -2.50 4.03 -2.06
C ALA A 23 -1.11 4.48 -1.60
N THR A 24 -1.01 4.90 -0.34
CA THR A 24 0.27 5.07 0.36
C THR A 24 0.26 4.18 1.58
N VAL A 25 1.24 3.28 1.65
CA VAL A 25 1.37 2.28 2.72
C VAL A 25 2.74 2.37 3.36
N THR A 26 2.80 2.22 4.67
CA THR A 26 4.05 2.13 5.42
C THR A 26 4.19 0.72 5.97
N LEU A 27 5.28 0.06 5.59
CA LEU A 27 5.71 -1.20 6.19
C LEU A 27 6.62 -0.88 7.36
N ARG A 28 6.28 -1.36 8.56
CA ARG A 28 7.11 -1.23 9.76
C ARG A 28 7.50 -2.61 10.27
N SER A 29 8.79 -2.84 10.46
CA SER A 29 9.27 -4.02 11.18
C SER A 29 9.18 -3.77 12.68
N LYS A 30 8.51 -4.65 13.43
CA LYS A 30 8.50 -4.61 14.89
C LYS A 30 9.84 -5.05 15.50
N GLU A 31 10.67 -5.77 14.76
CA GLU A 31 11.97 -6.24 15.24
C GLU A 31 13.03 -5.14 15.20
N THR A 32 13.05 -4.36 14.12
CA THR A 32 14.11 -3.35 13.88
C THR A 32 13.62 -1.91 13.98
N ASP A 33 12.32 -1.70 14.19
CA ASP A 33 11.59 -0.43 14.06
C ASP A 33 11.77 0.30 12.71
N GLN A 34 12.39 -0.35 11.71
CA GLN A 34 12.59 0.24 10.38
C GLN A 34 11.26 0.40 9.66
N ARG A 35 11.12 1.53 8.95
CA ARG A 35 9.91 1.91 8.24
C ARG A 35 10.23 2.23 6.79
N PHE A 36 9.42 1.70 5.89
CA PHE A 36 9.48 2.02 4.47
C PHE A 36 8.10 2.41 3.99
N THR A 37 7.98 3.62 3.45
CA THR A 37 6.73 4.14 2.91
C THR A 37 6.72 4.00 1.39
N PHE A 38 5.70 3.32 0.88
CA PHE A 38 5.48 3.09 -0.53
C PHE A 38 4.23 3.77 -1.00
N ARG A 39 4.28 4.28 -2.22
CA ARG A 39 3.15 4.83 -2.95
C ARG A 39 2.88 3.94 -4.14
N ILE A 40 1.64 3.48 -4.25
CA ILE A 40 1.18 2.55 -5.27
C ILE A 40 0.13 3.27 -6.11
N LYS A 41 0.43 3.43 -7.40
CA LYS A 41 -0.40 4.19 -8.34
C LYS A 41 -0.83 3.32 -9.51
N SER A 42 -2.12 3.35 -9.82
CA SER A 42 -2.69 2.74 -11.03
C SER A 42 -3.16 3.82 -12.00
N PRO A 43 -2.96 3.64 -13.32
CA PRO A 43 -3.75 4.32 -14.33
C PRO A 43 -5.21 3.82 -14.30
N GLU A 44 -6.11 4.52 -15.00
CA GLU A 44 -7.57 4.28 -14.97
C GLU A 44 -7.98 2.88 -15.42
N ASP A 45 -7.18 2.25 -16.29
CA ASP A 45 -7.41 0.89 -16.78
C ASP A 45 -7.08 -0.20 -15.75
N GLY A 46 -6.49 0.14 -14.60
CA GLY A 46 -6.32 -0.79 -13.47
C GLY A 46 -5.30 -1.92 -13.69
N ASN A 47 -4.71 -2.05 -14.89
CA ASN A 47 -3.95 -3.23 -15.27
C ASN A 47 -2.56 -3.33 -14.63
N VAL A 48 -1.98 -2.18 -14.25
CA VAL A 48 -0.61 -2.08 -13.74
C VAL A 48 -0.58 -1.11 -12.58
N HIS A 49 -0.05 -1.55 -11.43
CA HIS A 49 0.18 -0.67 -10.30
C HIS A 49 1.67 -0.36 -10.16
N PHE A 50 2.06 0.89 -10.35
CA PHE A 50 3.43 1.35 -10.18
C PHE A 50 3.74 1.56 -8.70
N VAL A 51 4.84 0.97 -8.24
CA VAL A 51 5.32 1.04 -6.85
C VAL A 51 6.48 2.03 -6.78
N GLN A 52 6.34 3.01 -5.89
CA GLN A 52 7.35 4.03 -5.63
C GLN A 52 7.72 4.03 -4.15
N LEU A 53 8.99 4.24 -3.82
CA LEU A 53 9.50 4.35 -2.45
C LEU A 53 9.70 5.82 -2.09
N MET A 54 9.27 6.22 -0.91
CA MET A 54 9.63 7.51 -0.32
C MET A 54 11.12 7.49 0.08
N ASN A 55 11.94 8.38 -0.48
CA ASN A 55 13.40 8.40 -0.28
C ASN A 55 13.96 9.77 0.14
N GLY A 56 13.11 10.67 0.62
CA GLY A 56 13.51 11.98 1.12
C GLY A 56 12.57 12.48 2.22
N PRO A 57 12.88 13.65 2.82
CA PRO A 57 12.11 14.20 3.93
C PRO A 57 10.76 14.79 3.50
N ASP A 58 10.56 15.07 2.20
CA ASP A 58 9.29 15.53 1.67
C ASP A 58 8.34 14.34 1.44
N ASN A 59 7.36 14.23 2.33
CA ASN A 59 6.38 13.13 2.34
C ASN A 59 5.38 13.17 1.18
N GLU A 60 5.32 14.26 0.41
CA GLU A 60 4.39 14.46 -0.71
C GLU A 60 5.06 14.19 -2.06
N THR A 61 6.32 14.64 -2.23
CA THR A 61 6.99 14.66 -3.54
C THR A 61 8.20 13.74 -3.66
N ALA A 62 8.88 13.38 -2.57
CA ALA A 62 10.14 12.63 -2.61
C ALA A 62 9.94 11.11 -2.80
N TYR A 63 9.36 10.72 -3.95
CA TYR A 63 9.13 9.33 -4.31
C TYR A 63 9.93 8.91 -5.54
N VAL A 64 10.58 7.77 -5.44
CA VAL A 64 11.37 7.19 -6.52
C VAL A 64 10.80 5.85 -6.98
N TYR A 65 10.87 5.58 -8.28
CA TYR A 65 10.33 4.36 -8.86
C TYR A 65 11.12 3.11 -8.43
N VAL A 66 10.39 2.08 -8.01
CA VAL A 66 10.93 0.78 -7.56
C VAL A 66 10.56 -0.34 -8.52
N GLY A 67 9.32 -0.37 -8.98
CA GLY A 67 8.80 -1.50 -9.77
C GLY A 67 7.30 -1.37 -10.01
N TYR A 68 6.67 -2.47 -10.40
CA TYR A 68 5.25 -2.50 -10.72
C TYR A 68 4.62 -3.84 -10.37
N ILE A 69 3.32 -3.83 -10.13
CA ILE A 69 2.49 -5.02 -9.93
C ILE A 69 1.64 -5.19 -11.17
N ARG A 70 1.63 -6.40 -11.74
CA ARG A 70 0.78 -6.74 -12.88
C ARG A 70 0.28 -8.16 -12.70
N ARG A 71 -1.04 -8.37 -12.87
CA ARG A 71 -1.69 -9.68 -12.67
C ARG A 71 -1.35 -10.28 -11.29
N GLY A 72 -1.37 -9.44 -10.25
CA GLY A 72 -1.02 -9.82 -8.87
C GLY A 72 0.48 -10.04 -8.60
N VAL A 73 1.35 -10.06 -9.61
CA VAL A 73 2.78 -10.31 -9.41
C VAL A 73 3.55 -8.99 -9.34
N PHE A 74 4.39 -8.84 -8.32
CA PHE A 74 5.32 -7.72 -8.21
C PHE A 74 6.61 -7.98 -9.00
N PHE A 75 7.00 -7.00 -9.82
CA PHE A 75 8.21 -6.99 -10.62
C PHE A 75 9.07 -5.78 -10.24
N HIS A 76 10.35 -6.00 -9.96
CA HIS A 76 11.32 -4.92 -9.80
C HIS A 76 11.55 -4.21 -11.15
N GLY A 77 11.73 -2.90 -11.13
CA GLY A 77 11.86 -2.06 -12.33
C GLY A 77 13.17 -2.22 -13.10
N GLY A 78 14.07 -3.09 -12.66
CA GLY A 78 15.37 -3.33 -13.29
C GLY A 78 16.19 -2.04 -13.39
N SER A 79 16.73 -1.77 -14.57
CA SER A 79 17.53 -0.56 -14.86
C SER A 79 16.74 0.75 -14.77
N LYS A 80 15.41 0.71 -14.83
CA LYS A 80 14.57 1.90 -14.66
C LYS A 80 14.31 2.23 -13.19
N ALA A 81 14.49 1.26 -12.29
CA ALA A 81 14.32 1.49 -10.87
C ALA A 81 15.46 2.36 -10.35
N ARG A 82 15.11 3.35 -9.53
CA ARG A 82 16.06 4.23 -8.83
C ARG A 82 16.57 3.61 -7.53
N VAL A 83 16.05 2.45 -7.17
CA VAL A 83 16.36 1.71 -5.95
C VAL A 83 16.79 0.30 -6.34
N SER A 84 17.96 -0.13 -5.85
CA SER A 84 18.48 -1.48 -6.10
C SER A 84 17.52 -2.56 -5.61
N ARG A 85 17.43 -3.67 -6.35
CA ARG A 85 16.68 -4.86 -5.91
C ARG A 85 17.17 -5.38 -4.56
N GLU A 86 18.45 -5.20 -4.28
CA GLU A 86 19.09 -5.65 -3.05
C GLU A 86 18.87 -4.72 -1.85
N ALA A 87 18.30 -3.52 -2.08
CA ALA A 87 18.01 -2.58 -1.02
C ALA A 87 17.03 -3.18 0.00
N PRO A 88 17.20 -2.90 1.31
CA PRO A 88 16.30 -3.41 2.35
C PRO A 88 14.83 -3.08 2.10
N SER A 89 14.53 -1.89 1.55
CA SER A 89 13.18 -1.46 1.19
C SER A 89 12.56 -2.35 0.10
N CYS A 90 13.30 -2.65 -0.97
CA CYS A 90 12.85 -3.53 -2.05
C CYS A 90 12.61 -4.95 -1.54
N LYS A 91 13.51 -5.48 -0.72
CA LYS A 91 13.36 -6.80 -0.08
C LYS A 91 12.16 -6.85 0.84
N ALA A 92 11.97 -5.82 1.66
CA ALA A 92 10.83 -5.71 2.56
C ALA A 92 9.50 -5.69 1.79
N PHE A 93 9.41 -4.89 0.72
CA PHE A 93 8.21 -4.85 -0.12
C PHE A 93 7.93 -6.18 -0.80
N ALA A 94 8.93 -6.78 -1.45
CA ALA A 94 8.76 -8.06 -2.15
C ALA A 94 8.34 -9.18 -1.19
N TRP A 95 8.97 -9.25 -0.02
CA TRP A 95 8.63 -10.22 1.02
C TRP A 95 7.22 -10.00 1.57
N ALA A 96 6.86 -8.75 1.91
CA ALA A 96 5.53 -8.42 2.39
C ALA A 96 4.46 -8.78 1.34
N TRP A 97 4.67 -8.39 0.08
CA TRP A 97 3.78 -8.70 -1.03
C TRP A 97 3.54 -10.21 -1.18
N GLN A 98 4.61 -11.01 -1.19
CA GLN A 98 4.49 -12.47 -1.32
C GLN A 98 3.75 -13.14 -0.16
N ASN A 99 3.90 -12.63 1.06
CA ASN A 99 3.18 -13.14 2.22
C ASN A 99 1.70 -12.75 2.19
N LEU A 100 1.40 -11.51 1.82
CA LEU A 100 0.03 -11.06 1.65
C LEU A 100 -0.73 -11.90 0.61
N GLN A 101 -0.08 -12.27 -0.50
CA GLN A 101 -0.67 -13.16 -1.50
C GLN A 101 -0.97 -14.57 -0.99
N LYS A 102 -0.34 -14.99 0.10
CA LYS A 102 -0.58 -16.27 0.79
C LYS A 102 -1.55 -16.13 1.96
N ASP A 103 -2.29 -15.02 2.00
CA ASP A 103 -3.20 -14.67 3.08
C ASP A 103 -2.52 -14.63 4.46
N TYR A 104 -1.28 -14.13 4.49
CA TYR A 104 -0.45 -14.12 5.70
C TYR A 104 0.14 -12.74 6.00
N ILE A 105 -0.13 -12.24 7.20
CA ILE A 105 0.59 -11.11 7.81
C ILE A 105 1.44 -11.64 8.96
N SER A 106 2.76 -11.45 8.85
CA SER A 106 3.68 -11.79 9.93
C SER A 106 3.38 -10.95 11.17
N GLN A 107 3.38 -11.56 12.35
CA GLN A 107 3.21 -10.85 13.62
C GLN A 107 4.28 -9.76 13.86
N LYS A 108 5.41 -9.86 13.16
CA LYS A 108 6.56 -8.94 13.21
C LYS A 108 6.46 -7.79 12.19
N LEU A 109 5.47 -7.81 11.30
CA LEU A 109 5.23 -6.77 10.31
C LEU A 109 3.97 -6.00 10.67
N GLU A 110 4.04 -4.67 10.59
CA GLU A 110 2.86 -3.82 10.58
C GLU A 110 2.74 -3.13 9.23
N ILE A 111 1.51 -3.04 8.73
CA ILE A 111 1.18 -2.37 7.48
C ILE A 111 0.20 -1.25 7.82
N TRP A 112 0.61 -0.01 7.62
CA TRP A 112 -0.18 1.17 7.96
C TRP A 112 -0.57 1.92 6.71
N HIS A 113 -1.70 2.63 6.76
CA HIS A 113 -2.04 3.67 5.80
C HIS A 113 -1.93 5.06 6.45
N GLU A 114 -1.69 6.10 5.64
CA GLU A 114 -1.42 7.47 6.12
C GLU A 114 -2.71 8.29 6.41
N GLY A 115 -3.85 7.63 6.65
CA GLY A 115 -5.13 8.33 6.82
C GLY A 115 -5.66 9.01 5.55
N ARG A 116 -5.21 8.57 4.36
CA ARG A 116 -5.76 8.95 3.05
C ARG A 116 -6.42 7.74 2.39
N CYS A 117 -7.44 8.00 1.57
CA CYS A 117 -8.17 6.97 0.85
C CYS A 117 -7.26 6.26 -0.16
N GLY A 118 -7.20 4.93 -0.12
CA GLY A 118 -6.39 4.12 -1.05
C GLY A 118 -6.78 4.28 -2.52
N ARG A 119 -8.01 4.72 -2.83
CA ARG A 119 -8.51 4.91 -4.21
C ARG A 119 -8.34 6.34 -4.72
N CYS A 120 -8.81 7.32 -3.96
CA CYS A 120 -8.85 8.72 -4.41
C CYS A 120 -7.78 9.62 -3.78
N SER A 121 -7.02 9.13 -2.80
CA SER A 121 -5.98 9.87 -2.05
C SER A 121 -6.50 11.07 -1.23
N ARG A 122 -7.82 11.26 -1.13
CA ARG A 122 -8.42 12.29 -0.26
C ARG A 122 -8.22 11.91 1.21
N LYS A 123 -8.06 12.93 2.06
CA LYS A 123 -7.95 12.78 3.52
C LYS A 123 -9.20 12.09 4.08
N LEU A 124 -9.01 11.11 4.95
CA LEU A 124 -10.08 10.43 5.66
C LEU A 124 -10.39 11.21 6.94
N THR A 125 -11.66 11.56 7.13
CA THR A 125 -12.10 12.41 8.23
C THR A 125 -13.05 11.70 9.19
N VAL A 126 -13.63 10.57 8.77
CA VAL A 126 -14.58 9.80 9.57
C VAL A 126 -13.91 8.54 10.15
N PRO A 127 -14.24 8.13 11.38
CA PRO A 127 -13.55 7.04 12.09
C PRO A 127 -13.59 5.71 11.33
N HIS A 128 -14.75 5.39 10.73
CA HIS A 128 -14.89 4.17 9.93
C HIS A 128 -13.95 4.16 8.73
N SER A 129 -13.83 5.29 8.02
CA SER A 129 -12.87 5.40 6.91
C SER A 129 -11.43 5.32 7.39
N ILE A 130 -11.10 5.93 8.53
CA ILE A 130 -9.76 5.83 9.11
C ILE A 130 -9.42 4.39 9.52
N LYS A 131 -10.42 3.55 9.83
CA LYS A 131 -10.20 2.13 10.09
C LYS A 131 -9.99 1.31 8.81
N THR A 132 -10.78 1.58 7.77
CA THR A 132 -10.76 0.77 6.53
C THR A 132 -9.76 1.26 5.50
N GLY A 133 -9.25 2.49 5.64
CA GLY A 133 -8.44 3.14 4.61
C GLY A 133 -9.25 3.63 3.41
N PHE A 134 -10.58 3.57 3.44
CA PHE A 134 -11.44 3.97 2.33
C PHE A 134 -12.46 5.05 2.71
N GLY A 135 -12.53 6.09 1.88
CA GLY A 135 -13.61 7.07 1.97
C GLY A 135 -14.96 6.43 1.63
N PRO A 136 -16.09 6.94 2.15
CA PRO A 136 -17.40 6.31 2.01
C PRO A 136 -17.79 6.07 0.55
N GLU A 137 -17.58 7.05 -0.33
CA GLU A 137 -17.86 6.89 -1.77
C GLU A 137 -17.01 5.81 -2.45
N CYS A 138 -15.75 5.65 -2.02
CA CYS A 138 -14.84 4.67 -2.59
C CYS A 138 -15.14 3.27 -2.07
N ALA A 139 -15.48 3.15 -0.78
CA ALA A 139 -15.88 1.91 -0.13
C ALA A 139 -17.12 1.32 -0.83
N SER A 140 -18.16 2.12 -1.06
CA SER A 140 -19.40 1.65 -1.70
C SER A 140 -19.19 1.05 -3.09
N ARG A 141 -18.18 1.51 -3.84
CA ARG A 141 -17.86 0.94 -5.16
C ARG A 141 -17.24 -0.46 -5.05
N PHE A 142 -16.29 -0.66 -4.13
CA PHE A 142 -15.66 -1.96 -3.97
C PHE A 142 -16.60 -3.00 -3.34
N PHE A 143 -17.48 -2.59 -2.41
CA PHE A 143 -18.47 -3.50 -1.83
C PHE A 143 -19.62 -3.84 -2.80
N ALA A 144 -19.89 -3.00 -3.81
CA ALA A 144 -20.82 -3.34 -4.88
C ALA A 144 -20.21 -4.30 -5.90
N GLU A 145 -18.91 -4.21 -6.18
CA GLU A 145 -18.19 -5.10 -7.11
C GLU A 145 -18.05 -6.54 -6.56
N GLU A 146 -17.95 -6.75 -5.24
CA GLU A 146 -17.93 -8.08 -4.61
C GLU A 146 -19.29 -8.78 -4.58
N ILE A 147 -20.41 -8.05 -4.69
CA ILE A 147 -21.77 -8.64 -4.75
C ILE A 147 -22.15 -9.00 -6.19
N ALA A 148 -21.46 -8.39 -7.17
CA ALA A 148 -21.68 -8.63 -8.59
C ALA A 148 -20.72 -9.67 -9.21
N ALA A 149 -19.79 -10.22 -8.42
CA ALA A 149 -18.82 -11.25 -8.80
C ALA A 149 -19.13 -12.60 -8.14
#